data_AF-A0AAC9HIX2-F1
#
_entry.id   AF-A0AAC9HIX2-F1
#
_cell.length_a   1.000
_cell.length_b   1.000
_cell.length_c   1.000
_cell.angle_alpha   90.00
_cell.angle_beta   90.00
_cell.angle_gamma   90.00
#
_symmetry.space_group_name_H-M   'P 1'
#
loop_
_entity.id
_entity.type
_entity.pdbx_description
1 polymer ?
#
loop_
_entity_poly.entity_id
_entity_poly.type
_entity_poly.pdbx_seq_one_letter_code
_entity_poly.pdbx_strand_id
1 'polypeptide(L)' 'MASCPLCGSNKFIAHQVCYLDVVVDDNNHWLNNLYESASASIYEAGTPFGPYVCLNCGQEYEELPK' A
#
# COMPACT_ATOMS: atom_id res chain seq x y z
N MET A 1 5.32 20.36 -3.05
CA MET A 1 4.70 19.08 -3.44
C MET A 1 5.85 18.17 -3.81
N ALA A 2 5.88 16.95 -3.27
CA ALA A 2 6.95 16.01 -3.56
C ALA A 2 7.06 15.76 -5.07
N SER A 3 8.27 15.85 -5.64
CA SER A 3 8.54 15.59 -7.05
C SER A 3 9.85 14.86 -7.22
N CYS A 4 9.90 13.90 -8.14
CA CYS A 4 11.06 13.08 -8.41
C CYS A 4 12.19 13.98 -8.97
N PRO A 5 13.34 14.12 -8.27
CA PRO A 5 14.43 14.97 -8.74
C PRO A 5 15.00 14.58 -10.10
N LEU A 6 14.81 13.33 -10.54
CA LEU A 6 15.34 12.83 -11.81
C LEU A 6 14.47 13.18 -13.02
N CYS A 7 13.14 13.11 -12.88
CA CYS A 7 12.22 13.27 -14.02
C CYS A 7 11.05 14.27 -13.78
N GLY A 8 10.97 14.88 -12.60
CA GLY A 8 9.94 15.84 -12.23
C GLY A 8 8.56 15.27 -11.91
N SER A 9 8.36 13.94 -11.99
CA SER A 9 7.05 13.33 -11.71
C SER A 9 6.67 13.43 -10.23
N ASN A 10 5.39 13.68 -9.95
CA ASN A 10 4.84 13.78 -8.59
C ASN A 10 4.04 12.54 -8.15
N LYS A 11 4.16 11.43 -8.89
CA LYS A 11 3.49 10.16 -8.59
C LYS A 11 4.51 9.11 -8.16
N PHE A 12 4.25 8.49 -7.02
CA PHE A 12 5.11 7.48 -6.43
C PHE A 12 4.29 6.26 -6.00
N ILE A 13 4.88 5.07 -6.12
CA ILE A 13 4.41 3.84 -5.47
C ILE A 13 4.92 3.87 -4.03
N ALA A 14 4.11 3.40 -3.08
CA ALA A 14 4.44 3.30 -1.67
C ALA A 14 3.83 2.01 -1.08
N HIS A 15 4.22 1.67 0.14
CA HIS A 15 3.63 0.57 0.90
C HIS A 15 2.53 1.09 1.83
N GLN A 16 1.58 0.22 2.17
CA GLN A 16 0.50 0.56 3.11
C GLN A 16 0.15 -0.68 3.95
N VAL A 17 -0.04 -0.47 5.25
CA VAL A 17 -0.65 -1.47 6.14
C VAL A 17 -2.16 -1.30 6.08
N CYS A 18 -2.88 -2.39 5.88
CA CYS A 18 -4.34 -2.41 5.87
C CYS A 18 -4.87 -3.45 6.86
N TYR A 19 -6.00 -3.14 7.47
CA TYR A 19 -6.78 -4.04 8.30
C TYR A 19 -7.99 -4.50 7.50
N LEU A 20 -8.19 -5.82 7.45
CA LEU A 20 -9.28 -6.45 6.71
C LEU A 20 -10.02 -7.47 7.57
N ASP A 21 -11.31 -7.64 7.27
CA ASP A 21 -12.11 -8.71 7.84
C ASP A 21 -11.91 -10.02 7.06
N VAL A 22 -11.70 -11.10 7.80
CA VAL A 22 -11.49 -12.44 7.26
C VAL A 22 -12.48 -13.43 7.86
N VAL A 23 -12.78 -14.47 7.09
CA VAL A 23 -13.54 -15.64 7.53
C VAL A 23 -12.56 -16.67 8.09
N VAL A 24 -12.84 -17.17 9.29
CA VAL A 24 -12.04 -18.19 9.97
C VAL A 24 -12.89 -19.41 10.33
N ASP A 25 -12.22 -20.54 10.57
CA ASP A 25 -12.85 -21.73 11.16
C ASP A 25 -13.00 -21.63 12.69
N ASP A 26 -13.49 -22.70 13.32
CA ASP A 26 -13.67 -22.82 14.77
C ASP A 26 -12.35 -22.89 15.57
N ASN A 27 -11.21 -23.00 14.87
CA ASN A 27 -9.85 -22.99 15.43
C ASN A 27 -9.08 -21.70 15.09
N ASN A 28 -9.76 -20.69 14.53
CA ASN A 28 -9.17 -19.41 14.10
C ASN A 28 -8.14 -19.55 12.95
N HIS A 29 -8.26 -20.57 12.10
CA HIS A 29 -7.50 -20.64 10.86
C HIS A 29 -8.16 -19.81 9.76
N TRP A 30 -7.35 -19.10 8.98
CA TRP A 30 -7.83 -18.32 7.84
C TRP A 30 -8.43 -19.23 6.75
N LEU A 31 -9.63 -18.88 6.28
CA LEU A 31 -10.32 -19.55 5.18
C LEU A 31 -10.45 -18.65 3.95
N ASN A 32 -10.92 -17.42 4.14
CA ASN A 32 -11.15 -16.46 3.05
C ASN A 32 -11.22 -15.02 3.56
N ASN A 33 -11.25 -14.03 2.66
CA ASN A 33 -11.64 -12.66 2.98
C ASN A 33 -13.17 -12.54 3.07
N LEU A 34 -13.70 -11.63 3.88
CA LEU A 34 -15.15 -11.46 4.07
C LEU A 34 -15.92 -11.27 2.75
N TYR A 35 -15.34 -10.52 1.80
CA TYR A 35 -15.93 -10.23 0.50
C TYR A 35 -15.13 -10.82 -0.68
N GLU A 36 -14.48 -11.97 -0.46
CA GLU A 36 -13.61 -12.71 -1.39
C GLU A 36 -12.33 -11.96 -1.81
N SER A 37 -12.44 -10.68 -2.16
CA SER A 37 -11.30 -9.81 -2.46
C SER A 37 -10.77 -9.12 -1.20
N ALA A 38 -9.44 -9.00 -1.12
CA ALA A 38 -8.78 -8.25 -0.06
C ALA A 38 -9.23 -6.78 -0.07
N SER A 39 -9.28 -6.13 -1.24
CA SER A 39 -9.66 -4.72 -1.35
C SER A 39 -11.07 -4.40 -0.87
N ALA A 40 -12.05 -5.28 -1.14
CA ALA A 40 -13.40 -5.10 -0.62
C ALA A 40 -13.53 -5.38 0.88
N SER A 41 -12.56 -6.10 1.47
CA SER A 41 -12.57 -6.51 2.88
C SER A 41 -11.76 -5.58 3.79
N ILE A 42 -10.99 -4.65 3.23
CA ILE A 42 -10.27 -3.62 3.99
C ILE A 42 -11.27 -2.62 4.57
N TYR A 43 -11.28 -2.45 5.89
CA TYR A 43 -12.09 -1.44 6.57
C TYR A 43 -11.25 -0.28 7.14
N GLU A 44 -9.94 -0.47 7.32
CA GLU A 44 -9.02 0.56 7.80
C GLU A 44 -7.66 0.43 7.13
N ALA A 45 -6.99 1.55 6.88
CA ALA A 45 -5.66 1.57 6.31
C ALA A 45 -4.78 2.65 6.95
N GLY A 46 -3.52 2.29 7.24
CA GLY A 46 -2.53 3.17 7.82
C GLY A 46 -1.97 4.19 6.82
N THR A 47 -1.09 5.06 7.31
CA THR A 47 -0.36 6.02 6.46
C THR A 47 0.62 5.29 5.53
N PRO A 48 0.66 5.64 4.23
CA PRO A 48 1.64 5.05 3.32
C PRO A 48 3.09 5.36 3.70
N PHE A 49 3.99 4.41 3.51
CA PHE A 49 5.40 4.50 3.88
C PHE A 49 6.31 3.98 2.76
N GLY A 50 7.57 4.42 2.81
CA GLY A 50 8.58 4.08 1.82
C GLY A 50 9.12 2.65 1.92
N PRO A 51 9.98 2.22 0.99
CA PRO A 51 10.56 3.05 -0.08
C PRO A 51 9.52 3.56 -1.10
N TYR A 52 9.75 4.76 -1.59
CA TYR A 52 8.92 5.42 -2.60
C TYR A 52 9.55 5.25 -3.97
N VAL A 53 8.83 4.61 -4.89
CA VAL A 53 9.32 4.40 -6.26
C VAL A 53 8.62 5.36 -7.20
N CYS A 54 9.37 6.21 -7.90
CA CYS A 54 8.81 7.11 -8.91
C CYS A 54 8.10 6.29 -9.98
N LEU A 55 6.79 6.51 -10.15
CA LEU A 55 5.97 5.74 -11.09
C LEU A 55 6.38 5.95 -12.55
N ASN A 56 7.09 7.04 -12.85
CA ASN A 56 7.51 7.38 -14.21
C ASN A 56 8.90 6.82 -14.56
N CYS A 57 9.92 7.07 -13.73
CA CYS A 57 11.31 6.71 -14.05
C CYS A 57 11.86 5.53 -13.25
N GLY A 58 11.09 4.98 -12.29
CA GLY A 58 11.50 3.85 -11.47
C GLY A 58 12.56 4.17 -10.41
N GLN A 59 12.93 5.44 -10.23
CA GLN A 59 13.89 5.82 -9.21
C GLN A 59 13.28 5.64 -7.82
N GLU A 60 14.01 4.95 -6.95
CA GLU A 60 13.62 4.68 -5.57
C GLU A 60 14.21 5.73 -4.62
N TYR A 61 13.43 6.09 -3.60
CA TYR A 61 13.77 7.02 -2.54
C TYR A 61 13.29 6.48 -1.19
N GLU A 62 14.14 6.49 -0.17
CA GLU A 62 13.77 6.09 1.20
C GLU A 62 12.66 6.98 1.79
N GLU A 63 12.69 8.28 1.48
CA GLU A 63 11.67 9.25 1.85
C GLU A 63 11.12 9.95 0.60
N LEU A 64 9.88 10.46 0.68
CA LEU A 64 9.33 11.28 -0.40
C LEU A 64 10.23 12.51 -0.65
N PRO A 65 10.77 12.67 -1.87
CA PRO A 65 11.58 13.84 -2.20
C PRO A 65 10.78 15.12 -2.02
N LYS A 66 11.40 16.20 -1.54
CA LYS A 66 10.71 17.48 -1.29
C LYS A 66 10.51 18.32 -2.56
#